data_AF-A0A7R9Q023-F1
#
_entry.id   AF-A0A7R9Q023-F1
#
_cell.length_a   1.000
_cell.length_b   1.000
_cell.length_c   1.000
_cell.angle_alpha   90.00
_cell.angle_beta   90.00
_cell.angle_gamma   90.00
#
_symmetry.space_group_name_H-M   'P 1'
#
loop_
_entity.id
_entity.type
_entity.pdbx_description
1 polymer ?
#
loop_
_entity_poly.entity_id
_entity_poly.type
_entity_poly.pdbx_seq_one_letter_code
_entity_poly.pdbx_strand_id
1 'polypeptide(L)'
;MDWTHNLVLNEEVLKSLSDQKKPIFVFEWLRFVDHSLVTANKSDIKECQKKLMDQLIVRINEPSGPPTRRLIARCLSTLFTVGDTFLLFEAINKCNDILKNRDDSPSYQPIKLAAITCLGTMYEKLGRLMGRSYEETVQLLLKSIKNAESQTRYEIYTTLEKIMAGMGNAANSSHRDVYKSVKHGMTDRAMIVRSSAARCLHKMLGCAQFLHTTELENVFSICFRALDGSNYEVRCSVAQVLGTLVAQTQQPPPYLTQHSSKTRVVTLEEALNLLASGFLRGGIGFLKSGGEMIKGVTVSRETRVGVTHAYVVVVSVLGSLWLERNMSAFLTHLLDLLANPKAITSHMDAVYSRKCVAFVLRSVLGRQLSEKAQLQAIKELVNILNRYLNANVNTNETNSDKSNGPSSSAANNAKDVAQDLQLVQHVLVCALLEMGCLIQGLGTTCITVVADPHVGLVDTIASIVVHPSSCARLSAAWCLRCIAVAAPSQLTPLIERSLERLETLKSNPEIINGHSCALSSLLGAVCQTPLGIPHNKGKLIFNIAEDLLRSASQNSRLSLQRTQAGWLLIGAVMTLGPPVIKGLLPRLLLLWKNSFPRSSKELESEKARGDAFTWQITLENRAGALSAMASFLAHCDK
;
A
#
# COMPACT_ATOMS: atom_id res chain seq x y z
N MET A 1 -16.86 -52.33 -12.13
CA MET A 1 -15.56 -52.04 -12.78
C MET A 1 -15.55 -50.56 -13.11
N ASP A 2 -14.44 -49.90 -12.84
CA ASP A 2 -14.34 -48.46 -12.76
C ASP A 2 -14.00 -47.92 -14.16
N TRP A 3 -15.00 -47.90 -15.07
CA TRP A 3 -14.86 -47.72 -16.53
C TRP A 3 -14.24 -46.40 -17.00
N THR A 4 -13.96 -45.48 -16.07
CA THR A 4 -13.26 -44.20 -16.27
C THR A 4 -11.73 -44.31 -16.11
N HIS A 5 -11.23 -45.45 -15.60
CA HIS A 5 -9.80 -45.66 -15.27
C HIS A 5 -9.00 -46.30 -16.42
N ASN A 6 -9.16 -45.78 -17.63
CA ASN A 6 -8.32 -46.11 -18.78
C ASN A 6 -7.83 -44.84 -19.46
N LEU A 7 -6.62 -44.88 -20.05
CA LEU A 7 -6.07 -43.74 -20.78
C LEU A 7 -6.97 -43.34 -21.95
N VAL A 8 -7.58 -44.30 -22.63
CA VAL A 8 -8.52 -44.10 -23.74
C VAL A 8 -9.95 -44.12 -23.23
N LEU A 9 -10.77 -43.16 -23.69
CA LEU A 9 -12.19 -43.06 -23.35
C LEU A 9 -12.97 -44.25 -23.92
N ASN A 10 -13.83 -44.85 -23.11
CA ASN A 10 -14.78 -45.86 -23.57
C ASN A 10 -16.00 -45.20 -24.23
N GLU A 11 -15.97 -45.11 -25.55
CA GLU A 11 -17.01 -44.47 -26.35
C GLU A 11 -18.33 -45.25 -26.39
N GLU A 12 -18.30 -46.56 -26.25
CA GLU A 12 -19.52 -47.41 -26.23
C GLU A 12 -20.31 -47.15 -24.94
N VAL A 13 -19.60 -47.11 -23.80
CA VAL A 13 -20.21 -46.74 -22.52
C VAL A 13 -20.73 -45.32 -22.59
N LEU A 14 -19.97 -44.37 -23.15
CA LEU A 14 -20.42 -42.99 -23.30
C LEU A 14 -21.72 -42.87 -24.11
N LYS A 15 -21.87 -43.64 -25.20
CA LYS A 15 -23.07 -43.65 -26.03
C LYS A 15 -24.28 -44.23 -25.30
N SER A 16 -24.07 -45.22 -24.42
CA SER A 16 -25.12 -45.86 -23.63
C SER A 16 -25.65 -45.01 -22.46
N LEU A 17 -24.90 -43.98 -22.04
CA LEU A 17 -25.28 -43.12 -20.93
C LEU A 17 -26.36 -42.10 -21.34
N SER A 18 -27.18 -41.68 -20.36
CA SER A 18 -28.10 -40.56 -20.55
C SER A 18 -27.35 -39.23 -20.72
N ASP A 19 -27.94 -38.27 -21.43
CA ASP A 19 -27.29 -36.99 -21.76
C ASP A 19 -26.84 -36.20 -20.53
N GLN A 20 -27.50 -36.38 -19.39
CA GLN A 20 -27.12 -35.75 -18.11
C GLN A 20 -25.85 -36.36 -17.50
N LYS A 21 -25.60 -37.66 -17.72
CA LYS A 21 -24.44 -38.38 -17.15
C LYS A 21 -23.19 -38.27 -18.03
N LYS A 22 -23.35 -38.01 -19.33
CA LYS A 22 -22.22 -37.90 -20.27
C LYS A 22 -21.17 -36.86 -19.85
N PRO A 23 -21.51 -35.61 -19.45
CA PRO A 23 -20.51 -34.61 -19.04
C PRO A 23 -19.73 -35.02 -17.79
N ILE A 24 -20.39 -35.70 -16.84
CA ILE A 24 -19.77 -36.16 -15.59
C ILE A 24 -18.77 -37.28 -15.89
N PHE A 25 -19.17 -38.26 -16.70
CA PHE A 25 -18.30 -39.36 -17.12
C PHE A 25 -17.06 -38.86 -17.85
N VAL A 26 -17.22 -37.90 -18.78
CA VAL A 26 -16.09 -37.27 -19.49
C VAL A 26 -15.17 -36.52 -18.52
N PHE A 27 -15.74 -35.79 -17.55
CA PHE A 27 -14.95 -35.06 -16.55
C PHE A 27 -14.13 -35.99 -15.65
N GLU A 28 -14.72 -37.09 -15.18
CA GLU A 28 -14.03 -38.12 -14.39
C GLU A 28 -12.91 -38.79 -15.18
N TRP A 29 -13.17 -39.17 -16.42
CA TRP A 29 -12.15 -39.69 -17.33
C TRP A 29 -11.00 -38.70 -17.55
N LEU A 30 -11.29 -37.43 -17.83
CA LEU A 30 -10.26 -36.40 -18.01
C LEU A 30 -9.41 -36.21 -16.75
N ARG A 31 -10.01 -36.30 -15.56
CA ARG A 31 -9.28 -36.22 -14.28
C ARG A 31 -8.36 -37.44 -14.11
N PHE A 32 -8.83 -38.63 -14.46
CA PHE A 32 -8.00 -39.84 -14.46
C PHE A 32 -6.84 -39.73 -15.44
N VAL A 33 -7.09 -39.27 -16.67
CA VAL A 33 -6.07 -39.09 -17.70
C VAL A 33 -5.01 -38.07 -17.27
N ASP A 34 -5.42 -36.91 -16.74
CA ASP A 34 -4.49 -35.86 -16.27
C ASP A 34 -3.54 -36.38 -15.19
N HIS A 35 -4.04 -37.23 -14.27
CA HIS A 35 -3.20 -37.85 -13.25
C HIS A 35 -2.33 -38.98 -13.82
N SER A 36 -2.91 -39.86 -14.63
CA SER A 36 -2.26 -41.08 -15.12
C SER A 36 -1.21 -40.81 -16.17
N LEU A 37 -1.35 -39.77 -16.99
CA LEU A 37 -0.34 -39.39 -18.00
C LEU A 37 1.03 -39.04 -17.39
N VAL A 38 1.06 -38.60 -16.13
CA VAL A 38 2.31 -38.25 -15.43
C VAL A 38 3.04 -39.49 -14.92
N THR A 39 2.30 -40.55 -14.58
CA THR A 39 2.82 -41.76 -13.94
C THR A 39 2.91 -42.98 -14.87
N ALA A 40 2.22 -42.95 -16.02
CA ALA A 40 2.19 -44.05 -16.96
C ALA A 40 3.53 -44.24 -17.68
N ASN A 41 3.81 -45.48 -18.09
CA ASN A 41 5.01 -45.80 -18.86
C ASN A 41 4.93 -45.16 -20.26
N LYS A 42 6.08 -44.70 -20.76
CA LYS A 42 6.15 -44.05 -22.08
C LYS A 42 5.76 -44.97 -23.24
N SER A 43 5.98 -46.29 -23.10
CA SER A 43 5.54 -47.30 -24.09
C SER A 43 4.03 -47.27 -24.27
N ASP A 44 3.31 -47.33 -23.15
CA ASP A 44 1.86 -47.46 -23.10
C ASP A 44 1.19 -46.19 -23.64
N ILE A 45 1.76 -45.03 -23.29
CA ILE A 45 1.34 -43.74 -23.83
C ILE A 45 1.52 -43.71 -25.35
N LYS A 46 2.67 -44.13 -25.87
CA LYS A 46 2.95 -44.10 -27.32
C LYS A 46 1.96 -44.96 -28.11
N GLU A 47 1.60 -46.13 -27.60
CA GLU A 47 0.63 -47.03 -28.27
C GLU A 47 -0.76 -46.41 -28.38
N CYS A 48 -1.23 -45.72 -27.35
CA CYS A 48 -2.57 -45.13 -27.35
C CYS A 48 -2.62 -43.65 -27.76
N GLN A 49 -1.48 -42.99 -27.95
CA GLN A 49 -1.39 -41.52 -28.05
C GLN A 49 -2.24 -40.94 -29.18
N LYS A 50 -2.21 -41.53 -30.38
CA LYS A 50 -3.01 -41.05 -31.52
C LYS A 50 -4.51 -41.09 -31.19
N LYS A 51 -4.97 -42.22 -30.66
CA LYS A 51 -6.38 -42.42 -30.28
C LYS A 51 -6.80 -41.46 -29.17
N LEU A 52 -5.97 -41.29 -28.14
CA LEU A 52 -6.22 -40.36 -27.06
C LEU A 52 -6.26 -38.91 -27.55
N MET A 53 -5.33 -38.52 -28.43
CA MET A 53 -5.33 -37.19 -29.05
C MET A 53 -6.64 -36.95 -29.80
N ASP A 54 -7.05 -37.87 -30.67
CA ASP A 54 -8.28 -37.73 -31.44
C ASP A 54 -9.52 -37.60 -30.54
N GLN A 55 -9.60 -38.39 -29.46
CA GLN A 55 -10.68 -38.28 -28.48
C GLN A 55 -10.71 -36.92 -27.78
N LEU A 56 -9.55 -36.40 -27.37
CA LEU A 56 -9.43 -35.08 -26.76
C LEU A 56 -9.84 -33.95 -27.74
N ILE A 57 -9.44 -34.05 -29.01
CA ILE A 57 -9.85 -33.11 -30.06
C ILE A 57 -11.36 -33.15 -30.29
N VAL A 58 -11.99 -34.34 -30.29
CA VAL A 58 -13.45 -34.44 -30.39
C VAL A 58 -14.12 -33.73 -29.21
N ARG A 59 -13.58 -33.85 -27.99
CA ARG A 59 -14.11 -33.14 -26.82
C ARG A 59 -13.96 -31.62 -26.90
N ILE A 60 -12.99 -31.09 -27.65
CA ILE A 60 -12.89 -29.63 -27.91
C ILE A 60 -14.07 -29.16 -28.78
N ASN A 61 -14.51 -29.97 -29.74
CA ASN A 61 -15.62 -29.66 -30.63
C ASN A 61 -17.00 -29.82 -29.98
N GLU A 62 -17.05 -30.18 -28.70
CA GLU A 62 -18.28 -30.28 -27.94
C GLU A 62 -18.39 -29.14 -26.91
N PRO A 63 -19.59 -28.62 -26.67
CA PRO A 63 -19.79 -27.54 -25.72
C PRO A 63 -19.45 -28.01 -24.30
N SER A 64 -18.42 -27.40 -23.70
CA SER A 64 -17.91 -27.80 -22.40
C SER A 64 -17.75 -26.62 -21.43
N GLY A 65 -17.98 -26.90 -20.14
CA GLY A 65 -17.80 -25.92 -19.07
C GLY A 65 -16.34 -25.56 -18.82
N PRO A 66 -16.04 -24.44 -18.12
CA PRO A 66 -14.67 -24.02 -17.84
C PRO A 66 -13.77 -25.09 -17.17
N PRO A 67 -14.24 -25.89 -16.18
CA PRO A 67 -13.41 -26.94 -15.58
C PRO A 67 -12.98 -28.02 -16.58
N THR A 68 -13.93 -28.50 -17.40
CA THR A 68 -13.68 -29.52 -18.43
C THR A 68 -12.69 -29.02 -19.48
N ARG A 69 -12.87 -27.77 -19.97
CA ARG A 69 -11.94 -27.15 -20.93
C ARG A 69 -10.50 -27.10 -20.42
N ARG A 70 -10.31 -26.72 -19.15
CA ARG A 70 -8.97 -26.68 -18.53
C ARG A 70 -8.36 -28.07 -18.39
N LEU A 71 -9.16 -29.10 -18.08
CA LEU A 71 -8.66 -30.47 -18.01
C LEU A 71 -8.27 -30.99 -19.40
N ILE A 72 -9.07 -30.75 -20.44
CA ILE A 72 -8.71 -31.13 -21.82
C ILE A 72 -7.37 -30.48 -22.21
N ALA A 73 -7.23 -29.18 -21.95
CA ALA A 73 -6.01 -28.44 -22.23
C ALA A 73 -4.77 -28.99 -21.48
N ARG A 74 -4.94 -29.39 -20.21
CA ARG A 74 -3.89 -30.02 -19.40
C ARG A 74 -3.54 -31.42 -19.90
N CYS A 75 -4.53 -32.23 -20.27
CA CYS A 75 -4.31 -33.56 -20.83
C CYS A 75 -3.53 -33.47 -22.15
N LEU A 76 -3.95 -32.62 -23.09
CA LEU A 76 -3.26 -32.41 -24.36
C LEU A 76 -1.81 -31.94 -24.17
N SER A 77 -1.60 -30.91 -23.35
CA SER A 77 -0.25 -30.38 -23.11
C SER A 77 0.66 -31.42 -22.42
N THR A 78 0.14 -32.19 -21.48
CA THR A 78 0.91 -33.24 -20.78
C THR A 78 1.18 -34.44 -21.69
N LEU A 79 0.22 -34.82 -22.53
CA LEU A 79 0.37 -35.88 -23.53
C LEU A 79 1.56 -35.62 -24.45
N PHE A 80 1.69 -34.39 -24.97
CA PHE A 80 2.82 -34.00 -25.83
C PHE A 80 4.11 -33.68 -25.06
N THR A 81 4.05 -33.56 -23.72
CA THR A 81 5.24 -33.41 -22.88
C THR A 81 5.88 -34.77 -22.59
N VAL A 82 5.07 -35.81 -22.36
CA VAL A 82 5.54 -37.16 -21.97
C VAL A 82 5.62 -38.12 -23.16
N GLY A 83 4.71 -37.97 -24.12
CA GLY A 83 4.63 -38.76 -25.35
C GLY A 83 5.45 -38.20 -26.51
N ASP A 84 5.10 -38.62 -27.73
CA ASP A 84 5.72 -38.19 -28.98
C ASP A 84 5.19 -36.81 -29.44
N THR A 85 5.99 -36.01 -30.14
CA THR A 85 5.59 -34.70 -30.67
C THR A 85 5.10 -34.74 -32.12
N PHE A 86 5.14 -35.90 -32.79
CA PHE A 86 4.79 -36.06 -34.21
C PHE A 86 3.43 -35.45 -34.60
N LEU A 87 2.40 -35.63 -33.76
CA LEU A 87 1.04 -35.13 -34.00
C LEU A 87 0.76 -33.73 -33.41
N LEU A 88 1.76 -33.06 -32.85
CA LEU A 88 1.57 -31.78 -32.16
C LEU A 88 1.04 -30.70 -33.10
N PHE A 89 1.63 -30.57 -34.29
CA PHE A 89 1.19 -29.58 -35.29
C PHE A 89 -0.20 -29.88 -35.83
N GLU A 90 -0.59 -31.15 -35.93
CA GLU A 90 -1.95 -31.54 -36.28
C GLU A 90 -2.94 -31.05 -35.22
N ALA A 91 -2.65 -31.25 -33.93
CA ALA A 91 -3.49 -30.77 -32.84
C ALA A 91 -3.60 -29.24 -32.81
N ILE A 92 -2.51 -28.52 -33.08
CA ILE A 92 -2.50 -27.05 -33.19
C ILE A 92 -3.39 -26.60 -34.34
N ASN A 93 -3.22 -27.19 -35.53
CA ASN A 93 -3.98 -26.82 -36.72
C ASN A 93 -5.48 -27.05 -36.52
N LYS A 94 -5.88 -28.18 -35.93
CA LYS A 94 -7.29 -28.44 -35.59
C LYS A 94 -7.87 -27.37 -34.65
N CYS A 95 -7.09 -26.91 -33.67
CA CYS A 95 -7.51 -25.81 -32.80
C CYS A 95 -7.60 -24.47 -33.55
N ASN A 96 -6.64 -24.16 -34.43
CA ASN A 96 -6.65 -22.93 -35.24
C ASN A 96 -7.81 -22.91 -36.24
N ASP A 97 -8.20 -24.05 -36.79
CA ASP A 97 -9.32 -24.15 -37.71
C ASP A 97 -10.66 -23.84 -37.02
N ILE A 98 -10.81 -24.21 -35.75
CA ILE A 98 -11.95 -23.77 -34.91
C ILE A 98 -11.97 -22.24 -34.77
N LEU A 99 -10.81 -21.59 -34.62
CA LEU A 99 -10.72 -20.13 -34.51
C LEU A 99 -10.98 -19.40 -35.84
N LYS A 100 -10.75 -20.05 -36.98
CA LYS A 100 -11.07 -19.50 -38.31
C LYS A 100 -12.57 -19.42 -38.56
N ASN A 101 -13.35 -20.27 -37.89
CA ASN A 101 -14.80 -20.27 -38.01
C ASN A 101 -15.43 -18.97 -37.45
N ARG A 102 -16.27 -18.33 -38.27
CA ARG A 102 -16.92 -17.04 -37.96
C ARG A 102 -18.29 -17.19 -37.30
N ASP A 103 -18.69 -18.41 -36.93
CA ASP A 103 -19.91 -18.64 -36.17
C ASP A 103 -19.79 -18.04 -34.76
N ASP A 104 -20.49 -16.94 -34.51
CA ASP A 104 -20.55 -16.25 -33.21
C ASP A 104 -21.82 -16.61 -32.42
N SER A 105 -22.46 -17.74 -32.74
CA SER A 105 -23.60 -18.24 -31.97
C SER A 105 -23.20 -18.61 -30.53
N PRO A 106 -24.10 -18.42 -29.54
CA PRO A 106 -23.85 -18.84 -28.16
C PRO A 106 -23.56 -20.33 -28.00
N SER A 107 -24.03 -21.16 -28.94
CA SER A 107 -23.74 -22.60 -29.01
C SER A 107 -22.31 -22.92 -29.43
N TYR A 108 -21.70 -22.10 -30.30
CA TYR A 108 -20.34 -22.31 -30.79
C TYR A 108 -19.28 -21.65 -29.90
N GLN A 109 -19.66 -20.63 -29.12
CA GLN A 109 -18.74 -19.92 -28.23
C GLN A 109 -17.99 -20.82 -27.23
N PRO A 110 -18.60 -21.82 -26.57
CA PRO A 110 -17.88 -22.77 -25.72
C PRO A 110 -16.79 -23.56 -26.45
N ILE A 111 -17.01 -23.90 -27.72
CA ILE A 111 -16.06 -24.63 -28.58
C ILE A 111 -14.85 -23.74 -28.90
N LYS A 112 -15.09 -22.49 -29.30
CA LYS A 112 -14.03 -21.49 -29.47
C LYS A 112 -13.22 -21.31 -28.20
N LEU A 113 -13.88 -21.16 -27.05
CA LEU A 113 -13.19 -21.00 -25.76
C LEU A 113 -12.36 -22.24 -25.38
N ALA A 114 -12.84 -23.45 -25.71
CA ALA A 114 -12.08 -24.69 -25.49
C ALA A 114 -10.78 -24.69 -26.31
N ALA A 115 -10.86 -24.36 -27.60
CA ALA A 115 -9.70 -24.26 -28.48
C ALA A 115 -8.69 -23.21 -28.01
N ILE A 116 -9.16 -22.00 -27.63
CA ILE A 116 -8.33 -20.92 -27.07
C ILE A 116 -7.59 -21.41 -25.81
N THR A 117 -8.31 -22.05 -24.87
CA THR A 117 -7.73 -22.56 -23.61
C THR A 117 -6.67 -23.64 -23.86
N CYS A 118 -6.94 -24.54 -24.82
CA CYS A 118 -6.02 -25.63 -25.20
C CYS A 118 -4.74 -25.07 -25.82
N LEU A 119 -4.86 -24.17 -26.81
CA LEU A 119 -3.72 -23.50 -27.43
C LEU A 119 -2.85 -22.81 -26.38
N GLY A 120 -3.44 -21.97 -25.52
CA GLY A 120 -2.68 -21.27 -24.48
C GLY A 120 -1.90 -22.21 -23.58
N THR A 121 -2.55 -23.27 -23.08
CA THR A 121 -1.89 -24.23 -22.17
C THR A 121 -0.80 -25.05 -22.87
N MET A 122 -0.99 -25.41 -24.13
CA MET A 122 0.05 -26.07 -24.92
C MET A 122 1.26 -25.14 -25.15
N TYR A 123 1.04 -23.87 -25.53
CA TYR A 123 2.13 -22.90 -25.68
C TYR A 123 2.89 -22.67 -24.38
N GLU A 124 2.19 -22.53 -23.26
CA GLU A 124 2.81 -22.33 -21.95
C GLU A 124 3.72 -23.50 -21.54
N LYS A 125 3.26 -24.75 -21.70
CA LYS A 125 4.02 -25.94 -21.28
C LYS A 125 5.10 -26.36 -22.27
N LEU A 126 4.80 -26.37 -23.57
CA LEU A 126 5.69 -26.92 -24.60
C LEU A 126 6.65 -25.87 -25.16
N GLY A 127 6.33 -24.58 -25.00
CA GLY A 127 7.18 -23.46 -25.40
C GLY A 127 7.65 -23.55 -26.85
N ARG A 128 8.97 -23.52 -27.05
CA ARG A 128 9.60 -23.50 -28.39
C ARG A 128 9.32 -24.74 -29.25
N LEU A 129 8.88 -25.86 -28.66
CA LEU A 129 8.47 -27.06 -29.42
C LEU A 129 7.27 -26.78 -30.34
N MET A 130 6.48 -25.76 -30.03
CA MET A 130 5.32 -25.35 -30.83
C MET A 130 5.68 -24.66 -32.16
N GLY A 131 6.98 -24.48 -32.45
CA GLY A 131 7.47 -23.94 -33.72
C GLY A 131 6.96 -22.53 -34.03
N ARG A 132 6.81 -22.21 -35.32
CA ARG A 132 6.31 -20.89 -35.79
C ARG A 132 4.78 -20.80 -35.90
N SER A 133 4.04 -21.86 -35.58
CA SER A 133 2.57 -21.87 -35.61
C SER A 133 1.93 -20.84 -34.65
N TYR A 134 2.71 -20.28 -33.71
CA TYR A 134 2.25 -19.18 -32.87
C TYR A 134 1.92 -17.92 -33.67
N GLU A 135 2.58 -17.66 -34.80
CA GLU A 135 2.36 -16.44 -35.60
C GLU A 135 0.91 -16.41 -36.13
N GLU A 136 0.45 -17.52 -36.73
CA GLU A 136 -0.94 -17.70 -37.17
C GLU A 136 -1.90 -17.63 -35.97
N THR A 137 -1.58 -18.36 -34.89
CA THR A 137 -2.45 -18.42 -33.70
C THR A 137 -2.66 -17.02 -33.10
N VAL A 138 -1.59 -16.23 -32.95
CA VAL A 138 -1.67 -14.87 -32.43
C VAL A 138 -2.49 -13.98 -33.36
N GLN A 139 -2.30 -14.06 -34.69
CA GLN A 139 -3.09 -13.28 -35.63
C GLN A 139 -4.58 -13.60 -35.55
N LEU A 140 -4.95 -14.89 -35.45
CA LEU A 140 -6.33 -15.34 -35.27
C LEU A 140 -6.93 -14.78 -33.97
N LEU A 141 -6.21 -14.93 -32.84
CA LEU A 141 -6.63 -14.40 -31.54
C LEU A 141 -6.83 -12.88 -31.58
N LEU A 142 -5.88 -12.13 -32.14
CA LEU A 142 -5.94 -10.67 -32.24
C LEU A 142 -7.13 -10.19 -33.10
N LYS A 143 -7.46 -10.93 -34.16
CA LYS A 143 -8.64 -10.66 -34.99
C LYS A 143 -9.93 -10.91 -34.21
N SER A 144 -9.99 -11.99 -33.42
CA SER A 144 -11.18 -12.37 -32.65
C SER A 144 -11.49 -11.40 -31.50
N ILE A 145 -10.52 -10.69 -30.94
CA ILE A 145 -10.75 -9.73 -29.84
C ILE A 145 -11.75 -8.62 -30.22
N LYS A 146 -11.72 -8.12 -31.46
CA LYS A 146 -12.42 -6.88 -31.85
C LYS A 146 -13.94 -6.94 -31.67
N ASN A 147 -14.53 -8.12 -31.90
CA ASN A 147 -15.98 -8.33 -31.86
C ASN A 147 -16.41 -9.33 -30.78
N ALA A 148 -15.48 -9.84 -29.98
CA ALA A 148 -15.74 -10.85 -28.97
C ALA A 148 -16.44 -10.26 -27.74
N GLU A 149 -17.26 -11.05 -27.05
CA GLU A 149 -17.79 -10.74 -25.73
C GLU A 149 -16.69 -10.69 -24.65
N SER A 150 -17.00 -10.14 -23.48
CA SER A 150 -16.03 -9.94 -22.39
C SER A 150 -15.35 -11.24 -21.93
N GLN A 151 -16.08 -12.36 -21.85
CA GLN A 151 -15.51 -13.67 -21.50
C GLN A 151 -14.48 -14.15 -22.52
N THR A 152 -14.80 -14.01 -23.81
CA THR A 152 -13.91 -14.43 -24.90
C THR A 152 -12.68 -13.53 -24.96
N ARG A 153 -12.83 -12.20 -24.81
CA ARG A 153 -11.69 -11.29 -24.71
C ARG A 153 -10.77 -11.64 -23.53
N TYR A 154 -11.34 -11.96 -22.38
CA TYR A 154 -10.59 -12.42 -21.20
C TYR A 154 -9.77 -13.69 -21.47
N GLU A 155 -10.39 -14.71 -22.07
CA GLU A 155 -9.71 -15.97 -22.35
C GLU A 155 -8.61 -15.79 -23.42
N ILE A 156 -8.84 -14.90 -24.39
CA ILE A 156 -7.84 -14.53 -25.39
C ILE A 156 -6.63 -13.85 -24.73
N TYR A 157 -6.80 -12.84 -23.87
CA TYR A 157 -5.66 -12.21 -23.19
C TYR A 157 -4.91 -13.17 -22.27
N THR A 158 -5.64 -14.07 -21.59
CA THR A 158 -5.02 -15.15 -20.79
C THR A 158 -4.21 -16.10 -21.68
N THR A 159 -4.68 -16.36 -22.89
CA THR A 159 -3.96 -17.20 -23.87
C THR A 159 -2.75 -16.47 -24.46
N LEU A 160 -2.86 -15.18 -24.76
CA LEU A 160 -1.73 -14.35 -25.19
C LEU A 160 -0.65 -14.28 -24.09
N GLU A 161 -1.05 -14.12 -22.82
CA GLU A 161 -0.15 -14.18 -21.66
C GLU A 161 0.66 -15.49 -21.66
N LYS A 162 -0.03 -16.62 -21.83
CA LYS A 162 0.58 -17.96 -21.91
C LYS A 162 1.50 -18.16 -23.12
N ILE A 163 1.12 -17.62 -24.28
CA ILE A 163 1.98 -17.65 -25.48
C ILE A 163 3.26 -16.83 -25.24
N MET A 164 3.15 -15.63 -24.67
CA MET A 164 4.31 -14.81 -24.31
C MET A 164 5.19 -15.52 -23.27
N ALA A 165 4.59 -16.23 -22.32
CA ALA A 165 5.29 -17.03 -21.32
C ALA A 165 6.12 -18.17 -21.93
N GLY A 166 5.51 -18.97 -22.82
CA GLY A 166 6.14 -20.15 -23.40
C GLY A 166 7.13 -19.83 -24.51
N MET A 167 6.81 -18.88 -25.39
CA MET A 167 7.67 -18.53 -26.52
C MET A 167 8.78 -17.54 -26.15
N GLY A 168 8.51 -16.63 -25.22
CA GLY A 168 9.45 -15.58 -24.80
C GLY A 168 9.99 -14.79 -25.99
N ASN A 169 11.32 -14.69 -26.09
CA ASN A 169 12.01 -13.96 -27.15
C ASN A 169 11.78 -14.55 -28.55
N ALA A 170 11.39 -15.82 -28.67
CA ALA A 170 11.11 -16.44 -29.97
C ALA A 170 9.88 -15.82 -30.65
N ALA A 171 8.99 -15.17 -29.90
CA ALA A 171 7.79 -14.49 -30.40
C ALA A 171 8.00 -13.00 -30.77
N ASN A 172 9.25 -12.57 -30.99
CA ASN A 172 9.59 -11.16 -31.24
C ASN A 172 8.78 -10.53 -32.39
N SER A 173 8.48 -11.29 -33.45
CA SER A 173 7.68 -10.83 -34.59
C SER A 173 6.26 -10.39 -34.20
N SER A 174 5.69 -10.99 -33.14
CA SER A 174 4.32 -10.71 -32.68
C SER A 174 4.25 -9.74 -31.48
N HIS A 175 5.36 -9.44 -30.80
CA HIS A 175 5.32 -8.63 -29.57
C HIS A 175 4.68 -7.25 -29.78
N ARG A 176 4.95 -6.58 -30.91
CA ARG A 176 4.38 -5.25 -31.21
C ARG A 176 2.86 -5.29 -31.41
N ASP A 177 2.37 -6.29 -32.13
CA ASP A 177 0.94 -6.45 -32.40
C ASP A 177 0.16 -6.82 -31.14
N VAL A 178 0.73 -7.71 -30.32
CA VAL A 178 0.17 -8.05 -29.01
C VAL A 178 0.14 -6.82 -28.10
N TYR A 179 1.22 -6.04 -28.03
CA TYR A 179 1.26 -4.81 -27.22
C TYR A 179 0.20 -3.80 -27.67
N LYS A 180 0.00 -3.61 -28.97
CA LYS A 180 -1.05 -2.73 -29.51
C LYS A 180 -2.44 -3.16 -29.04
N SER A 181 -2.72 -4.46 -29.04
CA SER A 181 -3.97 -5.01 -28.53
C SER A 181 -4.10 -4.90 -27.01
N VAL A 182 -3.04 -5.20 -26.26
CA VAL A 182 -3.01 -5.08 -24.80
C VAL A 182 -3.30 -3.65 -24.34
N LYS A 183 -2.81 -2.62 -25.05
CA LYS A 183 -3.17 -1.22 -24.75
C LYS A 183 -4.68 -0.98 -24.80
N HIS A 184 -5.40 -1.62 -25.73
CA HIS A 184 -6.86 -1.50 -25.78
C HIS A 184 -7.52 -2.26 -24.61
N GLY A 185 -7.08 -3.49 -24.33
CA GLY A 185 -7.59 -4.31 -23.23
C GLY A 185 -7.38 -3.69 -21.85
N MET A 186 -6.28 -2.97 -21.64
CA MET A 186 -5.97 -2.22 -20.42
C MET A 186 -6.97 -1.09 -20.12
N THR A 187 -7.82 -0.73 -21.07
CA THR A 187 -8.89 0.26 -20.90
C THR A 187 -10.28 -0.31 -21.12
N ASP A 188 -10.42 -1.65 -21.15
CA ASP A 188 -11.71 -2.31 -21.34
C ASP A 188 -12.67 -1.94 -20.20
N ARG A 189 -13.98 -1.86 -20.52
CA ARG A 189 -15.05 -1.62 -19.55
C ARG A 189 -15.18 -2.77 -18.56
N ALA A 190 -14.93 -4.00 -19.00
CA ALA A 190 -14.95 -5.19 -18.17
C ALA A 190 -13.65 -5.34 -17.38
N MET A 191 -13.73 -5.27 -16.04
CA MET A 191 -12.55 -5.33 -15.16
C MET A 191 -11.75 -6.64 -15.30
N ILE A 192 -12.42 -7.76 -15.59
CA ILE A 192 -11.75 -9.06 -15.79
C ILE A 192 -10.87 -9.05 -17.04
N VAL A 193 -11.32 -8.39 -18.12
CA VAL A 193 -10.53 -8.22 -19.35
C VAL A 193 -9.35 -7.30 -19.06
N ARG A 194 -9.59 -6.18 -18.36
CA ARG A 194 -8.55 -5.23 -17.94
C ARG A 194 -7.46 -5.89 -17.10
N SER A 195 -7.83 -6.74 -16.14
CA SER A 195 -6.92 -7.54 -15.32
C SER A 195 -6.09 -8.51 -16.18
N SER A 196 -6.73 -9.29 -17.06
CA SER A 196 -6.02 -10.22 -17.95
C SER A 196 -5.08 -9.54 -18.95
N ALA A 197 -5.45 -8.38 -19.48
CA ALA A 197 -4.57 -7.58 -20.34
C ALA A 197 -3.34 -7.07 -19.57
N ALA A 198 -3.52 -6.64 -18.31
CA ALA A 198 -2.42 -6.24 -17.44
C ALA A 198 -1.47 -7.40 -17.13
N ARG A 199 -1.99 -8.60 -16.87
CA ARG A 199 -1.18 -9.81 -16.68
C ARG A 199 -0.40 -10.19 -17.95
N CYS A 200 -1.04 -10.10 -19.12
CA CYS A 200 -0.36 -10.27 -20.40
C CYS A 200 0.77 -9.24 -20.56
N LEU A 201 0.52 -7.95 -20.27
CA LEU A 201 1.55 -6.91 -20.33
C LEU A 201 2.71 -7.20 -19.39
N HIS A 202 2.41 -7.63 -18.15
CA HIS A 202 3.41 -7.99 -17.17
C HIS A 202 4.31 -9.11 -17.69
N LYS A 203 3.75 -10.15 -18.32
CA LYS A 203 4.56 -11.22 -18.88
C LYS A 203 5.41 -10.76 -20.06
N MET A 204 4.89 -9.84 -20.88
CA MET A 204 5.64 -9.25 -21.99
C MET A 204 6.88 -8.47 -21.53
N LEU A 205 6.88 -7.88 -20.32
CA LEU A 205 8.07 -7.17 -19.80
C LEU A 205 9.32 -8.06 -19.78
N GLY A 206 9.17 -9.37 -19.59
CA GLY A 206 10.28 -10.32 -19.57
C GLY A 206 10.85 -10.67 -20.94
N CYS A 207 10.12 -10.42 -22.05
CA CYS A 207 10.52 -10.84 -23.39
C CYS A 207 10.55 -9.71 -24.44
N ALA A 208 9.86 -8.60 -24.22
CA ALA A 208 9.74 -7.49 -25.17
C ALA A 208 10.55 -6.28 -24.70
N GLN A 209 11.81 -6.21 -25.14
CA GLN A 209 12.78 -5.20 -24.66
C GLN A 209 12.39 -3.75 -24.92
N PHE A 210 11.60 -3.50 -25.97
CA PHE A 210 11.15 -2.15 -26.30
C PHE A 210 10.27 -1.51 -25.22
N LEU A 211 9.66 -2.33 -24.33
CA LEU A 211 8.77 -1.86 -23.27
C LEU A 211 9.48 -1.06 -22.18
N HIS A 212 10.73 -1.42 -21.86
CA HIS A 212 11.54 -0.70 -20.88
C HIS A 212 12.50 0.32 -21.51
N THR A 213 12.50 0.45 -22.84
CA THR A 213 13.35 1.41 -23.58
C THR A 213 12.51 2.47 -24.28
N THR A 214 11.99 2.18 -25.48
CA THR A 214 11.27 3.17 -26.31
C THR A 214 9.85 3.44 -25.85
N GLU A 215 9.20 2.49 -25.17
CA GLU A 215 7.79 2.57 -24.77
C GLU A 215 7.58 2.80 -23.27
N LEU A 216 8.65 3.06 -22.50
CA LEU A 216 8.59 3.15 -21.04
C LEU A 216 7.47 4.08 -20.55
N GLU A 217 7.47 5.34 -20.96
CA GLU A 217 6.46 6.32 -20.56
C GLU A 217 5.05 5.98 -21.06
N ASN A 218 4.95 5.37 -22.24
CA ASN A 218 3.67 4.92 -22.78
C ASN A 218 3.07 3.78 -21.94
N VAL A 219 3.90 2.87 -21.44
CA VAL A 219 3.47 1.80 -20.52
C VAL A 219 2.95 2.39 -19.21
N PHE A 220 3.66 3.37 -18.63
CA PHE A 220 3.16 4.09 -17.45
C PHE A 220 1.83 4.81 -17.72
N SER A 221 1.74 5.53 -18.83
CA SER A 221 0.53 6.27 -19.23
C SER A 221 -0.69 5.35 -19.36
N ILE A 222 -0.53 4.18 -20.00
CA ILE A 222 -1.65 3.22 -20.12
C ILE A 222 -1.98 2.56 -18.78
N CYS A 223 -0.99 2.29 -17.92
CA CYS A 223 -1.23 1.77 -16.57
C CYS A 223 -2.04 2.76 -15.72
N PHE A 224 -1.71 4.05 -15.75
CA PHE A 224 -2.47 5.07 -15.02
C PHE A 224 -3.92 5.18 -15.52
N ARG A 225 -4.13 5.10 -16.84
CA ARG A 225 -5.49 5.05 -17.40
C ARG A 225 -6.24 3.79 -17.00
N ALA A 226 -5.55 2.65 -16.91
CA ALA A 226 -6.15 1.38 -16.49
C ALA A 226 -6.61 1.39 -15.03
N LEU A 227 -5.92 2.14 -14.17
CA LEU A 227 -6.27 2.27 -12.75
C LEU A 227 -7.52 3.11 -12.51
N ASP A 228 -7.91 3.97 -13.46
CA ASP A 228 -9.05 4.84 -13.28
C ASP A 228 -10.38 4.05 -13.24
N GLY A 229 -11.16 4.25 -12.18
CA GLY A 229 -12.38 3.49 -11.89
C GLY A 229 -12.17 1.99 -11.65
N SER A 230 -10.94 1.54 -11.36
CA SER A 230 -10.59 0.13 -11.27
C SER A 230 -10.98 -0.56 -9.94
N ASN A 231 -11.19 -1.88 -9.98
CA ASN A 231 -11.37 -2.71 -8.79
C ASN A 231 -10.02 -3.18 -8.21
N TYR A 232 -10.06 -3.91 -7.09
CA TYR A 232 -8.84 -4.40 -6.41
C TYR A 232 -7.96 -5.27 -7.31
N GLU A 233 -8.54 -6.21 -8.06
CA GLU A 233 -7.79 -7.15 -8.90
C GLU A 233 -7.00 -6.45 -10.02
N VAL A 234 -7.62 -5.46 -10.67
CA VAL A 234 -6.95 -4.63 -11.68
C VAL A 234 -5.83 -3.83 -11.03
N ARG A 235 -6.05 -3.22 -9.85
CA ARG A 235 -4.99 -2.47 -9.15
C ARG A 235 -3.78 -3.34 -8.83
N CYS A 236 -4.00 -4.57 -8.38
CA CYS A 236 -2.91 -5.52 -8.14
C CYS A 236 -2.18 -5.91 -9.42
N SER A 237 -2.91 -6.24 -10.49
CA SER A 237 -2.31 -6.64 -11.76
C SER A 237 -1.53 -5.50 -12.43
N VAL A 238 -2.05 -4.28 -12.40
CA VAL A 238 -1.35 -3.08 -12.93
C VAL A 238 -0.15 -2.70 -12.06
N ALA A 239 -0.25 -2.85 -10.73
CA ALA A 239 0.89 -2.64 -9.84
C ALA A 239 2.04 -3.62 -10.12
N GLN A 240 1.74 -4.87 -10.48
CA GLN A 240 2.75 -5.84 -10.94
C GLN A 240 3.45 -5.36 -12.20
N VAL A 241 2.72 -4.82 -13.19
CA VAL A 241 3.32 -4.22 -14.40
C VAL A 241 4.24 -3.06 -14.03
N LEU A 242 3.73 -2.06 -13.32
CA LEU A 242 4.48 -0.84 -12.98
C LEU A 242 5.72 -1.14 -12.13
N GLY A 243 5.56 -1.97 -11.09
CA GLY A 243 6.65 -2.30 -10.18
C GLY A 243 7.75 -3.13 -10.84
N THR A 244 7.38 -4.16 -11.61
CA THR A 244 8.35 -4.97 -12.38
C THR A 244 9.04 -4.14 -13.45
N LEU A 245 8.32 -3.24 -14.13
CA LEU A 245 8.91 -2.34 -15.13
C LEU A 245 9.98 -1.44 -14.52
N VAL A 246 9.70 -0.80 -13.39
CA VAL A 246 10.68 0.01 -12.65
C VAL A 246 11.85 -0.86 -12.19
N ALA A 247 11.59 -2.06 -11.64
CA ALA A 247 12.65 -2.94 -11.20
C ALA A 247 13.61 -3.32 -12.36
N GLN A 248 13.07 -3.59 -13.55
CA GLN A 248 13.86 -3.89 -14.74
C GLN A 248 14.73 -2.73 -15.21
N THR A 249 14.31 -1.46 -15.03
CA THR A 249 15.16 -0.32 -15.37
C THR A 249 16.34 -0.17 -14.40
N GLN A 250 16.21 -0.65 -13.16
CA GLN A 250 17.27 -0.61 -12.15
C GLN A 250 18.19 -1.83 -12.18
N GLN A 251 17.73 -2.96 -12.72
CA GLN A 251 18.52 -4.18 -12.91
C GLN A 251 18.42 -4.65 -14.36
N PRO A 252 19.03 -3.92 -15.32
CA PRO A 252 19.00 -4.33 -16.71
C PRO A 252 19.69 -5.70 -16.88
N PRO A 253 19.12 -6.62 -17.68
CA PRO A 253 19.73 -7.92 -17.93
C PRO A 253 21.19 -7.81 -18.45
N PRO A 254 22.09 -8.74 -18.07
CA PRO A 254 23.53 -8.66 -18.39
C PRO A 254 23.88 -8.51 -19.88
N TYR A 255 23.02 -9.02 -20.76
CA TYR A 255 23.22 -8.93 -22.22
C TYR A 255 22.99 -7.51 -22.77
N LEU A 256 22.25 -6.63 -22.06
CA LEU A 256 22.09 -5.22 -22.45
C LEU A 256 23.34 -4.40 -22.12
N THR A 257 24.03 -4.76 -21.03
CA THR A 257 25.27 -4.08 -20.60
C THR A 257 26.49 -4.45 -21.44
N GLN A 258 26.47 -5.57 -22.18
CA GLN A 258 27.62 -6.04 -22.97
C GLN A 258 27.59 -5.60 -24.45
N HIS A 259 26.42 -5.25 -25.02
CA HIS A 259 26.30 -5.03 -26.48
C HIS A 259 25.67 -3.70 -26.92
N SER A 260 25.30 -2.78 -26.02
CA SER A 260 24.74 -1.48 -26.40
C SER A 260 25.35 -0.32 -25.63
N SER A 261 26.27 0.41 -26.27
CA SER A 261 26.78 1.70 -25.79
C SER A 261 25.80 2.88 -25.99
N LYS A 262 24.56 2.63 -26.45
CA LYS A 262 23.59 3.67 -26.85
C LYS A 262 22.25 3.64 -26.10
N THR A 263 22.02 2.70 -25.19
CA THR A 263 20.76 2.64 -24.45
C THR A 263 20.87 3.48 -23.17
N ARG A 264 20.11 4.58 -23.09
CA ARG A 264 20.02 5.42 -21.87
C ARG A 264 19.55 4.57 -20.69
N VAL A 265 20.38 4.50 -19.64
CA VAL A 265 20.00 3.90 -18.36
C VAL A 265 19.13 4.91 -17.61
N VAL A 266 17.94 4.49 -17.20
CA VAL A 266 17.01 5.32 -16.43
C VAL A 266 17.50 5.36 -14.99
N THR A 267 17.73 6.57 -14.46
CA THR A 267 18.18 6.71 -13.07
C THR A 267 17.08 6.32 -12.09
N LEU A 268 17.45 6.01 -10.84
CA LEU A 268 16.47 5.73 -9.79
C LEU A 268 15.50 6.90 -9.60
N GLU A 269 16.01 8.13 -9.60
CA GLU A 269 15.21 9.33 -9.46
C GLU A 269 14.21 9.49 -10.61
N GLU A 270 14.63 9.29 -11.86
CA GLU A 270 13.74 9.32 -13.03
C GLU A 270 12.63 8.26 -12.90
N ALA A 271 12.97 7.04 -12.52
CA ALA A 271 12.01 5.94 -12.36
C ALA A 271 10.99 6.19 -11.24
N LEU A 272 11.46 6.70 -10.09
CA LEU A 272 10.58 7.07 -8.97
C LEU A 272 9.69 8.27 -9.30
N ASN A 273 10.20 9.23 -10.10
CA ASN A 273 9.44 10.37 -10.59
C ASN A 273 8.32 9.97 -11.56
N LEU A 274 8.52 8.92 -12.37
CA LEU A 274 7.44 8.35 -13.19
C LEU A 274 6.30 7.81 -12.32
N LEU A 275 6.60 7.09 -11.24
CA LEU A 275 5.58 6.65 -10.27
C LEU A 275 4.92 7.85 -9.55
N ALA A 276 5.71 8.84 -9.14
CA ALA A 276 5.21 10.05 -8.48
C ALA A 276 4.25 10.83 -9.38
N SER A 277 4.49 10.86 -10.70
CA SER A 277 3.58 11.49 -11.66
C SER A 277 2.19 10.86 -11.63
N GLY A 278 2.09 9.53 -11.49
CA GLY A 278 0.82 8.83 -11.29
C GLY A 278 0.15 9.18 -9.97
N PHE A 279 0.93 9.22 -8.88
CA PHE A 279 0.41 9.53 -7.55
C PHE A 279 -0.11 10.98 -7.42
N LEU A 280 0.64 11.94 -7.97
CA LEU A 280 0.40 13.38 -7.82
C LEU A 280 -0.48 13.97 -8.93
N ARG A 281 -0.43 13.43 -10.16
CA ARG A 281 -1.11 13.98 -11.33
C ARG A 281 -2.08 13.00 -12.00
N GLY A 282 -2.04 11.73 -11.64
CA GLY A 282 -2.88 10.69 -12.25
C GLY A 282 -2.54 10.39 -13.71
N GLY A 283 -1.31 10.68 -14.15
CA GLY A 283 -0.92 10.53 -15.56
C GLY A 283 0.42 11.18 -15.92
N ILE A 284 1.00 10.74 -17.04
CA ILE A 284 2.13 11.39 -17.73
C ILE A 284 1.56 12.11 -18.96
N GLY A 285 1.77 13.43 -19.05
CA GLY A 285 1.39 14.25 -20.21
C GLY A 285 0.53 15.48 -19.87
N PHE A 286 0.64 16.52 -20.71
CA PHE A 286 -0.07 17.80 -20.61
C PHE A 286 -1.52 17.73 -21.12
N LEU A 287 -1.83 16.78 -22.00
CA LEU A 287 -3.15 16.61 -22.61
C LEU A 287 -3.78 15.30 -22.13
N LYS A 288 -4.56 15.36 -21.04
CA LYS A 288 -5.64 14.39 -20.87
C LYS A 288 -6.64 14.65 -22.02
N SER A 289 -6.69 13.74 -22.99
CA SER A 289 -7.67 13.76 -24.06
C SER A 289 -9.07 13.66 -23.44
N GLY A 290 -9.79 14.78 -23.42
CA GLY A 290 -11.17 14.89 -22.94
C GLY A 290 -11.38 15.97 -21.88
N GLY A 291 -11.46 17.24 -22.29
CA GLY A 291 -12.29 18.31 -21.70
C GLY A 291 -12.18 18.72 -20.22
N GLU A 292 -11.48 17.99 -19.36
CA GLU A 292 -11.48 18.21 -17.90
C GLU A 292 -10.33 19.09 -17.40
N MET A 293 -9.86 20.05 -18.20
CA MET A 293 -8.87 21.03 -17.73
C MET A 293 -9.48 22.18 -16.90
N ILE A 294 -10.81 22.22 -16.74
CA ILE A 294 -11.53 23.40 -16.19
C ILE A 294 -11.96 23.21 -14.72
N LYS A 295 -11.81 22.02 -14.12
CA LYS A 295 -12.02 21.81 -12.68
C LYS A 295 -10.76 21.24 -12.07
N GLY A 296 -10.25 21.86 -11.00
CA GLY A 296 -9.01 21.44 -10.31
C GLY A 296 -8.90 19.92 -10.21
N VAL A 297 -7.90 19.37 -10.89
CA VAL A 297 -7.84 17.93 -11.23
C VAL A 297 -7.54 17.11 -9.99
N THR A 298 -8.56 16.54 -9.36
CA THR A 298 -8.41 15.55 -8.29
C THR A 298 -8.01 14.21 -8.90
N VAL A 299 -6.85 13.67 -8.50
CA VAL A 299 -6.40 12.32 -8.89
C VAL A 299 -7.37 11.29 -8.33
N SER A 300 -7.77 10.30 -9.14
CA SER A 300 -8.66 9.23 -8.66
C SER A 300 -8.00 8.40 -7.56
N ARG A 301 -8.80 8.01 -6.57
CA ARG A 301 -8.35 7.25 -5.39
C ARG A 301 -7.74 5.91 -5.80
N GLU A 302 -8.35 5.27 -6.79
CA GLU A 302 -7.94 4.00 -7.36
C GLU A 302 -6.53 4.10 -7.98
N THR A 303 -6.24 5.23 -8.66
CA THR A 303 -4.91 5.50 -9.22
C THR A 303 -3.87 5.63 -8.13
N ARG A 304 -4.12 6.43 -7.09
CA ARG A 304 -3.20 6.56 -5.95
C ARG A 304 -2.93 5.21 -5.27
N VAL A 305 -3.95 4.38 -5.05
CA VAL A 305 -3.78 3.04 -4.46
C VAL A 305 -3.02 2.10 -5.39
N GLY A 306 -3.30 2.11 -6.69
CA GLY A 306 -2.57 1.30 -7.67
C GLY A 306 -1.08 1.64 -7.70
N VAL A 307 -0.74 2.94 -7.71
CA VAL A 307 0.64 3.41 -7.62
C VAL A 307 1.28 3.07 -6.26
N THR A 308 0.51 3.16 -5.17
CA THR A 308 0.95 2.73 -3.84
C THR A 308 1.35 1.26 -3.83
N HIS A 309 0.53 0.38 -4.40
CA HIS A 309 0.87 -1.03 -4.56
C HIS A 309 2.10 -1.21 -5.47
N ALA A 310 2.25 -0.41 -6.52
CA ALA A 310 3.41 -0.47 -7.40
C ALA A 310 4.73 -0.20 -6.64
N TYR A 311 4.78 0.79 -5.74
CA TYR A 311 5.95 1.01 -4.88
C TYR A 311 6.32 -0.21 -4.04
N VAL A 312 5.34 -0.93 -3.50
CA VAL A 312 5.58 -2.18 -2.75
C VAL A 312 6.10 -3.27 -3.68
N VAL A 313 5.55 -3.37 -4.89
CA VAL A 313 6.02 -4.33 -5.89
C VAL A 313 7.47 -4.06 -6.29
N VAL A 314 7.87 -2.79 -6.53
CA VAL A 314 9.26 -2.41 -6.86
C VAL A 314 10.24 -3.04 -5.88
N VAL A 315 9.99 -2.86 -4.58
CA VAL A 315 10.88 -3.40 -3.55
C VAL A 315 10.79 -4.92 -3.45
N SER A 316 9.59 -5.50 -3.61
CA SER A 316 9.43 -6.96 -3.60
C SER A 316 10.21 -7.66 -4.72
N VAL A 317 10.34 -7.01 -5.89
CA VAL A 317 11.07 -7.55 -7.04
C VAL A 317 12.57 -7.29 -6.92
N LEU A 318 12.98 -6.09 -6.49
CA LEU A 318 14.40 -5.73 -6.33
C LEU A 318 15.06 -6.37 -5.11
N GLY A 319 14.27 -6.73 -4.10
CA GLY A 319 14.70 -7.38 -2.87
C GLY A 319 15.18 -6.42 -1.78
N SER A 320 15.29 -6.95 -0.54
CA SER A 320 15.68 -6.19 0.65
C SER A 320 17.10 -5.61 0.57
N LEU A 321 18.05 -6.35 0.00
CA LEU A 321 19.44 -5.88 -0.20
C LEU A 321 19.52 -4.63 -1.09
N TRP A 322 18.67 -4.55 -2.11
CA TRP A 322 18.61 -3.35 -2.95
C TRP A 322 18.06 -2.16 -2.16
N LEU A 323 17.03 -2.38 -1.34
CA LEU A 323 16.47 -1.33 -0.50
C LEU A 323 17.49 -0.83 0.52
N GLU A 324 18.25 -1.72 1.15
CA GLU A 324 19.30 -1.34 2.11
C GLU A 324 20.31 -0.37 1.48
N ARG A 325 20.68 -0.58 0.22
CA ARG A 325 21.62 0.27 -0.52
C ARG A 325 21.02 1.61 -0.96
N ASN A 326 19.72 1.66 -1.21
CA ASN A 326 19.02 2.83 -1.77
C ASN A 326 18.04 3.49 -0.78
N MET A 327 18.17 3.16 0.50
CA MET A 327 17.19 3.48 1.53
C MET A 327 16.94 4.98 1.66
N SER A 328 18.00 5.78 1.70
CA SER A 328 17.92 7.24 1.81
C SER A 328 17.11 7.85 0.66
N ALA A 329 17.46 7.51 -0.58
CA ALA A 329 16.79 8.03 -1.77
C ALA A 329 15.32 7.59 -1.83
N PHE A 330 15.04 6.32 -1.55
CA PHE A 330 13.69 5.77 -1.60
C PHE A 330 12.76 6.35 -0.51
N LEU A 331 13.25 6.44 0.73
CA LEU A 331 12.47 7.01 1.84
C LEU A 331 12.25 8.51 1.69
N THR A 332 13.28 9.26 1.26
CA THR A 332 13.15 10.69 0.96
C THR A 332 12.09 10.88 -0.12
N HIS A 333 12.18 10.15 -1.24
CA HIS A 333 11.19 10.20 -2.31
C HIS A 333 9.75 9.97 -1.84
N LEU A 334 9.51 8.91 -1.06
CA LEU A 334 8.17 8.58 -0.57
C LEU A 334 7.60 9.66 0.36
N LEU A 335 8.44 10.24 1.21
CA LEU A 335 8.03 11.31 2.12
C LEU A 335 7.81 12.63 1.37
N ASP A 336 8.62 12.93 0.35
CA ASP A 336 8.47 14.12 -0.49
C ASP A 336 7.16 14.13 -1.28
N LEU A 337 6.54 12.97 -1.53
CA LEU A 337 5.17 12.91 -2.05
C LEU A 337 4.17 13.64 -1.14
N LEU A 338 4.37 13.59 0.18
CA LEU A 338 3.54 14.27 1.18
C LEU A 338 3.96 15.72 1.38
N ALA A 339 5.16 16.11 0.99
CA ALA A 339 5.54 17.53 0.95
C ALA A 339 4.93 18.25 -0.27
N ASN A 340 4.39 17.50 -1.25
CA ASN A 340 3.81 18.09 -2.45
C ASN A 340 2.36 18.58 -2.24
N PRO A 341 2.04 19.85 -2.53
CA PRO A 341 0.68 20.38 -2.40
C PRO A 341 -0.37 19.59 -3.19
N LYS A 342 0.00 18.97 -4.32
CA LYS A 342 -0.91 18.18 -5.17
C LYS A 342 -1.38 16.89 -4.50
N ALA A 343 -0.64 16.38 -3.51
CA ALA A 343 -1.06 15.23 -2.73
C ALA A 343 -2.11 15.59 -1.66
N ILE A 344 -2.22 16.88 -1.30
CA ILE A 344 -2.91 17.39 -0.11
C ILE A 344 -3.80 18.60 -0.48
N THR A 345 -4.60 18.44 -1.53
CA THR A 345 -5.56 19.47 -1.97
C THR A 345 -6.70 19.72 -0.99
N SER A 346 -7.04 18.71 -0.18
CA SER A 346 -8.05 18.77 0.88
C SER A 346 -7.59 17.97 2.10
N HIS A 347 -8.23 18.19 3.26
CA HIS A 347 -7.94 17.38 4.46
C HIS A 347 -8.15 15.87 4.20
N MET A 348 -9.19 15.51 3.44
CA MET A 348 -9.47 14.13 3.08
C MET A 348 -8.37 13.54 2.20
N ASP A 349 -7.87 14.30 1.22
CA ASP A 349 -6.74 13.89 0.38
C ASP A 349 -5.46 13.74 1.20
N ALA A 350 -5.24 14.62 2.19
CA ALA A 350 -4.10 14.53 3.09
C ALA A 350 -4.10 13.24 3.90
N VAL A 351 -5.25 12.88 4.50
CA VAL A 351 -5.42 11.63 5.25
C VAL A 351 -5.21 10.43 4.33
N TYR A 352 -5.75 10.48 3.11
CA TYR A 352 -5.62 9.40 2.14
C TYR A 352 -4.17 9.20 1.68
N SER A 353 -3.47 10.28 1.31
CA SER A 353 -2.07 10.24 0.89
C SER A 353 -1.17 9.73 2.02
N ARG A 354 -1.41 10.15 3.26
CA ARG A 354 -0.71 9.61 4.43
C ARG A 354 -0.92 8.10 4.59
N LYS A 355 -2.15 7.61 4.42
CA LYS A 355 -2.44 6.16 4.49
C LYS A 355 -1.74 5.38 3.39
N CYS A 356 -1.67 5.92 2.17
CA CYS A 356 -0.92 5.32 1.07
C CYS A 356 0.57 5.21 1.41
N VAL A 357 1.22 6.32 1.79
CA VAL A 357 2.66 6.31 2.11
C VAL A 357 2.95 5.42 3.32
N ALA A 358 2.14 5.50 4.38
CA ALA A 358 2.28 4.64 5.55
C ALA A 358 2.12 3.15 5.18
N PHE A 359 1.23 2.80 4.24
CA PHE A 359 1.09 1.43 3.77
C PHE A 359 2.36 0.94 3.05
N VAL A 360 2.99 1.79 2.21
CA VAL A 360 4.26 1.43 1.56
C VAL A 360 5.34 1.22 2.62
N LEU A 361 5.52 2.20 3.51
CA LEU A 361 6.53 2.14 4.57
C LEU A 361 6.37 0.87 5.43
N ARG A 362 5.15 0.57 5.90
CA ARG A 362 4.89 -0.61 6.73
C ARG A 362 5.08 -1.93 5.98
N SER A 363 4.69 -1.98 4.70
CA SER A 363 4.81 -3.19 3.87
C SER A 363 6.26 -3.49 3.51
N VAL A 364 7.07 -2.45 3.36
CA VAL A 364 8.46 -2.56 2.95
C VAL A 364 9.39 -2.67 4.16
N LEU A 365 9.36 -1.69 5.07
CA LEU A 365 10.25 -1.66 6.23
C LEU A 365 9.85 -2.70 7.28
N GLY A 366 8.57 -2.80 7.60
CA GLY A 366 8.08 -3.68 8.66
C GLY A 366 8.05 -5.17 8.30
N ARG A 367 7.89 -5.54 7.02
CA ARG A 367 7.69 -6.94 6.61
C ARG A 367 8.80 -7.55 5.76
N GLN A 368 9.54 -6.75 4.99
CA GLN A 368 10.55 -7.27 4.06
C GLN A 368 11.99 -7.11 4.56
N LEU A 369 12.23 -6.24 5.55
CA LEU A 369 13.55 -6.02 6.12
C LEU A 369 13.84 -6.93 7.31
N SER A 370 15.12 -7.27 7.46
CA SER A 370 15.66 -7.89 8.68
C SER A 370 15.69 -6.87 9.83
N GLU A 371 15.78 -7.34 11.08
CA GLU A 371 15.88 -6.46 12.26
C GLU A 371 17.03 -5.45 12.15
N LYS A 372 18.21 -5.89 11.68
CA LYS A 372 19.37 -5.01 11.45
C LYS A 372 19.05 -3.89 10.46
N ALA A 373 18.39 -4.23 9.36
CA ALA A 373 18.01 -3.25 8.34
C ALA A 373 16.90 -2.31 8.82
N GLN A 374 15.98 -2.79 9.68
CA GLN A 374 14.98 -1.94 10.32
C GLN A 374 15.60 -0.91 11.28
N LEU A 375 16.63 -1.29 12.04
CA LEU A 375 17.39 -0.33 12.86
C LEU A 375 18.03 0.76 11.99
N GLN A 376 18.60 0.38 10.84
CA GLN A 376 19.15 1.34 9.87
C GLN A 376 18.06 2.25 9.28
N ALA A 377 16.87 1.71 9.02
CA ALA A 377 15.72 2.50 8.55
C ALA A 377 15.27 3.54 9.57
N ILE A 378 15.29 3.21 10.86
CA ILE A 378 15.02 4.19 11.92
C ILE A 378 16.05 5.32 11.88
N LYS A 379 17.35 5.00 11.77
CA LYS A 379 18.41 6.02 11.66
C LYS A 379 18.20 6.93 10.45
N GLU A 380 17.82 6.38 9.31
CA GLU A 380 17.56 7.15 8.10
C GLU A 380 16.32 8.04 8.22
N LEU A 381 15.23 7.54 8.83
CA LEU A 381 14.04 8.34 9.10
C LEU A 381 14.35 9.52 10.03
N VAL A 382 15.19 9.32 11.06
CA VAL A 382 15.66 10.42 11.92
C VAL A 382 16.44 11.46 11.12
N ASN A 383 17.35 11.03 10.23
CA ASN A 383 18.09 11.94 9.36
C ASN A 383 17.15 12.77 8.48
N ILE A 384 16.14 12.15 7.87
CA ILE A 384 15.14 12.85 7.05
C ILE A 384 14.34 13.85 7.90
N LEU A 385 13.90 13.46 9.09
CA LEU A 385 13.17 14.35 10.00
C LEU A 385 14.01 15.59 10.36
N ASN A 386 15.30 15.40 10.68
CA ASN A 386 16.20 16.51 10.99
C ASN A 386 16.37 17.47 9.80
N ARG A 387 16.40 16.97 8.56
CA ARG A 387 16.44 17.85 7.36
C ARG A 387 15.19 18.74 7.27
N TYR A 388 14.01 18.17 7.47
CA TYR A 388 12.75 18.91 7.44
C TYR A 388 12.62 19.90 8.59
N LEU A 389 13.14 19.57 9.78
CA LEU A 389 13.17 20.48 10.92
C LEU A 389 14.12 21.67 10.68
N ASN A 390 15.33 21.41 10.17
CA ASN A 390 16.33 22.46 9.93
C ASN A 390 15.92 23.39 8.78
N ALA A 391 15.27 22.87 7.73
CA ALA A 391 14.74 23.68 6.64
C ALA A 391 13.69 24.71 7.12
N ASN A 392 12.88 24.33 8.13
CA ASN A 392 11.90 25.21 8.75
C ASN A 392 12.53 26.26 9.69
N VAL A 393 13.72 26.01 10.24
CA VAL A 393 14.42 26.97 11.11
C VAL A 393 15.08 28.07 10.26
N ASN A 394 15.76 27.71 9.17
CA ASN A 394 16.46 28.67 8.29
C ASN A 394 15.49 29.63 7.55
N THR A 395 14.26 29.19 7.28
CA THR A 395 13.18 30.03 6.73
C THR A 395 12.60 31.00 7.76
N ASN A 396 12.70 30.70 9.05
CA ASN A 396 12.26 31.60 10.12
C ASN A 396 13.33 32.63 10.50
N GLU A 397 14.62 32.26 10.51
CA GLU A 397 15.73 33.17 10.86
C GLU A 397 16.01 34.24 9.78
N THR A 398 15.86 33.91 8.50
CA THR A 398 15.98 34.90 7.41
C THR A 398 14.89 35.97 7.41
N ASN A 399 13.79 35.74 8.14
CA ASN A 399 12.66 36.67 8.26
C ASN A 399 12.74 37.56 9.51
N SER A 400 13.54 37.21 10.53
CA SER A 400 13.71 38.06 11.73
C SER A 400 14.62 39.29 11.51
N ASP A 401 15.46 39.29 10.47
CA ASP A 401 16.42 40.37 10.20
C ASP A 401 15.93 41.46 9.22
N LYS A 402 14.68 41.40 8.75
CA LYS A 402 14.08 42.45 7.91
C LYS A 402 12.91 43.16 8.61
N SER A 403 13.21 43.80 9.72
CA SER A 403 12.34 44.87 10.26
C SER A 403 12.48 46.13 9.40
N ASN A 404 11.59 46.34 8.42
CA ASN A 404 11.17 47.68 7.98
C ASN A 404 9.92 47.65 7.06
N GLY A 405 8.79 48.14 7.58
CA GLY A 405 7.62 48.63 6.82
C GLY A 405 6.47 47.63 6.59
N PRO A 406 5.20 47.98 6.91
CA PRO A 406 4.06 47.12 6.62
C PRO A 406 3.70 47.25 5.12
N SER A 407 4.12 46.27 4.32
CA SER A 407 3.71 46.16 2.92
C SER A 407 2.95 44.85 2.70
N SER A 408 2.03 44.85 1.73
CA SER A 408 1.13 43.74 1.35
C SER A 408 1.86 42.44 0.96
N SER A 409 3.18 42.46 0.82
CA SER A 409 4.06 41.29 0.63
C SER A 409 4.23 40.44 1.90
N ALA A 410 4.14 41.03 3.09
CA ALA A 410 4.25 40.30 4.36
C ALA A 410 3.09 39.32 4.58
N ALA A 411 1.89 39.66 4.10
CA ALA A 411 0.70 38.81 4.21
C ALA A 411 0.74 37.61 3.24
N ASN A 412 1.39 37.76 2.08
CA ASN A 412 1.60 36.65 1.14
C ASN A 412 2.71 35.72 1.63
N ASN A 413 3.82 36.27 2.11
CA ASN A 413 4.91 35.47 2.68
C ASN A 413 4.48 34.68 3.94
N ALA A 414 3.63 35.26 4.80
CA ALA A 414 3.09 34.56 5.97
C ALA A 414 2.13 33.41 5.59
N LYS A 415 1.41 33.53 4.45
CA LYS A 415 0.57 32.45 3.92
C LYS A 415 1.40 31.33 3.32
N ASP A 416 2.48 31.65 2.61
CA ASP A 416 3.39 30.66 2.02
C ASP A 416 4.11 29.85 3.12
N VAL A 417 4.63 30.52 4.16
CA VAL A 417 5.26 29.85 5.31
C VAL A 417 4.25 28.98 6.09
N ALA A 418 3.01 29.44 6.26
CA ALA A 418 1.96 28.65 6.89
C ALA A 418 1.57 27.42 6.06
N GLN A 419 1.58 27.55 4.74
CA GLN A 419 1.30 26.45 3.81
C GLN A 419 2.44 25.42 3.82
N ASP A 420 3.70 25.86 3.84
CA ASP A 420 4.85 24.96 3.95
C ASP A 420 4.85 24.19 5.28
N LEU A 421 4.55 24.87 6.39
CA LEU A 421 4.43 24.23 7.71
C LEU A 421 3.27 23.21 7.75
N GLN A 422 2.17 23.49 7.05
CA GLN A 422 1.05 22.57 6.90
C GLN A 422 1.39 21.35 6.03
N LEU A 423 2.31 21.47 5.07
CA LEU A 423 2.72 20.33 4.26
C LEU A 423 3.72 19.44 5.02
N VAL A 424 4.70 20.05 5.69
CA VAL A 424 5.72 19.33 6.47
C VAL A 424 5.08 18.46 7.57
N GLN A 425 3.97 18.89 8.18
CA GLN A 425 3.31 18.08 9.23
C GLN A 425 2.97 16.66 8.75
N HIS A 426 2.63 16.47 7.47
CA HIS A 426 2.22 15.16 6.96
C HIS A 426 3.41 14.22 6.80
N VAL A 427 4.57 14.75 6.42
CA VAL A 427 5.86 14.06 6.42
C VAL A 427 6.20 13.59 7.83
N LEU A 428 6.18 14.52 8.80
CA LEU A 428 6.51 14.23 10.20
C LEU A 428 5.61 13.12 10.76
N VAL A 429 4.30 13.21 10.52
CA VAL A 429 3.34 12.22 11.01
C VAL A 429 3.61 10.82 10.43
N CYS A 430 3.81 10.69 9.13
CA CYS A 430 4.07 9.38 8.52
C CYS A 430 5.39 8.77 8.98
N ALA A 431 6.46 9.57 9.06
CA ALA A 431 7.76 9.11 9.54
C ALA A 431 7.70 8.66 11.01
N LEU A 432 7.11 9.48 11.89
CA LEU A 432 7.00 9.17 13.32
C LEU A 432 6.13 7.93 13.61
N LEU A 433 5.02 7.77 12.87
CA LEU A 433 4.16 6.61 13.03
C LEU A 433 4.85 5.32 12.55
N GLU A 434 5.60 5.36 11.45
CA GLU A 434 6.37 4.18 11.02
C GLU A 434 7.51 3.88 11.99
N MET A 435 8.27 4.89 12.43
CA MET A 435 9.33 4.72 13.42
C MET A 435 8.80 4.05 14.69
N GLY A 436 7.67 4.52 15.23
CA GLY A 436 7.07 3.90 16.41
C GLY A 436 6.62 2.45 16.15
N CYS A 437 6.09 2.14 14.97
CA CYS A 437 5.75 0.76 14.58
C CYS A 437 6.99 -0.15 14.50
N LEU A 438 8.10 0.35 13.96
CA LEU A 438 9.37 -0.39 13.88
C LEU A 438 9.96 -0.60 15.27
N ILE A 439 9.98 0.44 16.12
CA ILE A 439 10.46 0.37 17.50
C ILE A 439 9.68 -0.67 18.30
N GLN A 440 8.34 -0.67 18.20
CA GLN A 440 7.53 -1.70 18.86
C GLN A 440 7.80 -3.11 18.32
N GLY A 441 8.00 -3.26 17.02
CA GLY A 441 8.31 -4.55 16.39
C GLY A 441 9.68 -5.11 16.80
N LEU A 442 10.68 -4.24 16.92
CA LEU A 442 12.05 -4.59 17.31
C LEU A 442 12.18 -4.90 18.81
N GLY A 443 11.27 -4.39 19.64
CA GLY A 443 11.30 -4.58 21.09
C GLY A 443 12.60 -4.05 21.70
N THR A 444 13.18 -4.81 22.64
CA THR A 444 14.38 -4.37 23.39
C THR A 444 15.61 -4.11 22.52
N THR A 445 15.68 -4.67 21.31
CA THR A 445 16.81 -4.44 20.39
C THR A 445 16.92 -2.98 19.94
N CYS A 446 15.81 -2.23 19.99
CA CYS A 446 15.78 -0.81 19.64
C CYS A 446 16.67 0.05 20.55
N ILE A 447 17.05 -0.45 21.74
CA ILE A 447 17.90 0.30 22.68
C ILE A 447 19.23 0.72 22.06
N THR A 448 19.75 -0.08 21.12
CA THR A 448 20.99 0.21 20.39
C THR A 448 20.93 1.49 19.58
N VAL A 449 19.75 1.88 19.10
CA VAL A 449 19.52 3.13 18.36
C VAL A 449 19.06 4.25 19.29
N VAL A 450 18.26 3.92 20.30
CA VAL A 450 17.77 4.90 21.29
C VAL A 450 18.90 5.49 22.12
N ALA A 451 19.87 4.67 22.53
CA ALA A 451 21.01 5.09 23.33
C ALA A 451 22.17 5.66 22.50
N ASP A 452 22.10 5.61 21.16
CA ASP A 452 23.15 6.11 20.27
C ASP A 452 23.05 7.65 20.13
N PRO A 453 23.99 8.42 20.74
CA PRO A 453 23.93 9.87 20.73
C PRO A 453 24.14 10.46 19.33
N HIS A 454 24.80 9.74 18.42
CA HIS A 454 25.00 10.21 17.04
C HIS A 454 23.71 10.19 16.22
N VAL A 455 22.76 9.31 16.56
CA VAL A 455 21.44 9.27 15.93
C VAL A 455 20.56 10.38 16.50
N GLY A 456 20.64 10.64 17.80
CA GLY A 456 19.85 11.70 18.45
C GLY A 456 18.34 11.45 18.39
N LEU A 457 17.90 10.18 18.32
CA LEU A 457 16.50 9.79 18.10
C LEU A 457 15.53 10.49 19.08
N VAL A 458 15.82 10.42 20.39
CA VAL A 458 14.96 11.01 21.42
C VAL A 458 14.94 12.54 21.32
N ASP A 459 16.06 13.17 20.99
CA ASP A 459 16.16 14.61 20.85
C ASP A 459 15.39 15.12 19.63
N THR A 460 15.48 14.43 18.49
CA THR A 460 14.69 14.72 17.29
C THR A 460 13.19 14.56 17.56
N ILE A 461 12.75 13.51 18.25
CA ILE A 461 11.33 13.35 18.59
C ILE A 461 10.89 14.46 19.56
N ALA A 462 11.71 14.77 20.57
CA ALA A 462 11.42 15.80 21.55
C ALA A 462 11.31 17.20 20.94
N SER A 463 12.07 17.53 19.89
CA SER A 463 11.91 18.81 19.18
C SER A 463 10.59 18.88 18.39
N ILE A 464 10.08 17.74 17.91
CA ILE A 464 8.77 17.67 17.23
C ILE A 464 7.59 17.71 18.23
N VAL A 465 7.79 17.33 19.49
CA VAL A 465 6.75 17.42 20.54
C VAL A 465 6.23 18.86 20.72
N VAL A 466 7.01 19.88 20.36
CA VAL A 466 6.63 21.30 20.45
C VAL A 466 6.23 21.88 19.09
N HIS A 467 5.97 21.04 18.09
CA HIS A 467 5.57 21.48 16.75
C HIS A 467 4.16 22.14 16.75
N PRO A 468 3.90 23.21 15.97
CA PRO A 468 2.61 23.89 15.97
C PRO A 468 1.42 22.98 15.62
N SER A 469 1.60 22.05 14.69
CA SER A 469 0.57 21.05 14.35
C SER A 469 0.31 20.06 15.49
N SER A 470 -0.95 19.94 15.92
CA SER A 470 -1.39 18.94 16.90
C SER A 470 -1.15 17.50 16.41
N CYS A 471 -1.33 17.21 15.12
CA CYS A 471 -1.12 15.88 14.56
C CYS A 471 0.34 15.43 14.68
N ALA A 472 1.28 16.34 14.41
CA ALA A 472 2.72 16.06 14.55
C ALA A 472 3.08 15.79 16.02
N ARG A 473 2.57 16.61 16.95
CA ARG A 473 2.80 16.44 18.39
C ARG A 473 2.28 15.12 18.92
N LEU A 474 1.04 14.76 18.57
CA LEU A 474 0.46 13.48 19.00
C LEU A 474 1.21 12.28 18.42
N SER A 475 1.70 12.38 17.17
CA SER A 475 2.52 11.34 16.56
C SER A 475 3.89 11.20 17.24
N ALA A 476 4.49 12.33 17.63
CA ALA A 476 5.75 12.34 18.38
C ALA A 476 5.56 11.75 19.79
N ALA A 477 4.51 12.16 20.51
CA ALA A 477 4.14 11.61 21.81
C ALA A 477 3.86 10.09 21.73
N TRP A 478 3.21 9.62 20.67
CA TRP A 478 3.01 8.19 20.44
C TRP A 478 4.34 7.47 20.15
N CYS A 479 5.24 8.06 19.37
CA CYS A 479 6.57 7.48 19.12
C CYS A 479 7.40 7.36 20.42
N LEU A 480 7.36 8.37 21.30
CA LEU A 480 7.98 8.29 22.65
C LEU A 480 7.37 7.17 23.50
N ARG A 481 6.04 6.99 23.44
CA ARG A 481 5.36 5.87 24.09
C ARG A 481 5.87 4.54 23.55
N CYS A 482 6.04 4.41 22.22
CA CYS A 482 6.59 3.20 21.60
C CYS A 482 8.00 2.89 22.11
N ILE A 483 8.86 3.90 22.26
CA ILE A 483 10.20 3.73 22.88
C ILE A 483 10.07 3.22 24.31
N ALA A 484 9.20 3.82 25.12
CA ALA A 484 9.03 3.42 26.51
C ALA A 484 8.46 1.99 26.67
N VAL A 485 7.59 1.55 25.76
CA VAL A 485 7.06 0.17 25.74
C VAL A 485 8.14 -0.82 25.30
N ALA A 486 8.90 -0.50 24.25
CA ALA A 486 9.95 -1.37 23.73
C ALA A 486 11.18 -1.46 24.66
N ALA A 487 11.53 -0.35 25.32
CA ALA A 487 12.63 -0.24 26.27
C ALA A 487 12.14 0.44 27.57
N PRO A 488 11.58 -0.33 28.53
CA PRO A 488 11.04 0.21 29.79
C PRO A 488 12.04 1.04 30.62
N SER A 489 13.35 0.81 30.46
CA SER A 489 14.40 1.62 31.11
C SER A 489 14.36 3.10 30.71
N GLN A 490 13.79 3.43 29.56
CA GLN A 490 13.67 4.80 29.06
C GLN A 490 12.43 5.53 29.59
N LEU A 491 11.46 4.83 30.19
CA LEU A 491 10.20 5.42 30.62
C LEU A 491 10.38 6.53 31.65
N THR A 492 11.14 6.29 32.72
CA THR A 492 11.39 7.30 33.76
C THR A 492 12.19 8.49 33.23
N PRO A 493 13.32 8.30 32.50
CA PRO A 493 14.05 9.41 31.88
C PRO A 493 13.19 10.28 30.94
N LEU A 494 12.33 9.67 30.13
CA LEU A 494 11.45 10.40 29.20
C LEU A 494 10.37 11.21 29.94
N ILE A 495 9.85 10.68 31.06
CA ILE A 495 8.94 11.41 31.95
C ILE A 495 9.67 12.60 32.57
N GLU A 496 10.85 12.40 33.15
CA GLU A 496 11.64 13.46 33.80
C GLU A 496 11.97 14.60 32.83
N ARG A 497 12.41 14.27 31.62
CA ARG A 497 12.66 15.24 30.56
C ARG A 497 11.41 16.08 30.25
N SER A 498 10.24 15.45 30.15
CA SER A 498 9.01 16.16 29.82
C SER A 498 8.50 17.00 31.00
N LEU A 499 8.72 16.55 32.24
CA LEU A 499 8.40 17.31 33.44
C LEU A 499 9.26 18.57 33.55
N GLU A 500 10.57 18.44 33.40
CA GLU A 500 11.51 19.56 33.46
C GLU A 500 11.16 20.64 32.42
N ARG A 501 10.85 20.24 31.18
CA ARG A 501 10.43 21.17 30.13
C ARG A 501 9.12 21.88 30.44
N LEU A 502 8.15 21.17 31.01
CA LEU A 502 6.87 21.73 31.39
C LEU A 502 6.99 22.68 32.60
N GLU A 503 7.94 22.45 33.50
CA GLU A 503 8.23 23.33 34.64
C GLU A 503 8.96 24.62 34.23
N THR A 504 9.97 24.50 33.36
CA THR A 504 10.85 25.60 32.97
C THR A 504 10.21 26.55 31.95
N LEU A 505 9.32 26.06 31.08
CA LEU A 505 8.82 26.81 29.92
C LEU A 505 7.29 26.96 29.90
N LYS A 506 6.68 27.26 31.06
CA LYS A 506 5.22 27.43 31.29
C LYS A 506 4.55 28.60 30.53
N SER A 507 5.32 29.39 29.78
CA SER A 507 4.83 30.56 29.03
C SER A 507 4.51 30.26 27.57
N ASN A 508 4.96 29.12 27.03
CA ASN A 508 4.75 28.76 25.63
C ASN A 508 3.59 27.74 25.48
N PRO A 509 2.51 28.07 24.73
CA PRO A 509 1.37 27.18 24.57
C PRO A 509 1.72 25.84 23.90
N GLU A 510 2.67 25.83 22.96
CA GLU A 510 3.03 24.60 22.24
C GLU A 510 3.79 23.61 23.12
N ILE A 511 4.59 24.12 24.04
CA ILE A 511 5.31 23.34 25.05
C ILE A 511 4.31 22.70 26.04
N ILE A 512 3.35 23.48 26.53
CA ILE A 512 2.32 22.99 27.46
C ILE A 512 1.54 21.83 26.83
N ASN A 513 1.01 22.03 25.62
CA ASN A 513 0.23 21.02 24.92
C ASN A 513 1.09 19.82 24.48
N GLY A 514 2.29 20.06 23.99
CA GLY A 514 3.23 19.03 23.54
C GLY A 514 3.64 18.09 24.66
N HIS A 515 4.24 18.63 25.72
CA HIS A 515 4.74 17.82 26.82
C HIS A 515 3.63 17.23 27.69
N SER A 516 2.45 17.85 27.77
CA SER A 516 1.29 17.20 28.41
C SER A 516 0.81 15.97 27.62
N CYS A 517 0.81 16.04 26.28
CA CYS A 517 0.53 14.87 25.44
C CYS A 517 1.60 13.79 25.56
N ALA A 518 2.89 14.16 25.62
CA ALA A 518 3.99 13.23 25.82
C ALA A 518 3.93 12.55 27.19
N LEU A 519 3.66 13.29 28.27
CA LEU A 519 3.49 12.72 29.61
C LEU A 519 2.26 11.80 29.66
N SER A 520 1.13 12.21 29.07
CA SER A 520 -0.07 11.37 28.98
C SER A 520 0.19 10.07 28.21
N SER A 521 0.90 10.14 27.08
CA SER A 521 1.25 8.94 26.30
C SER A 521 2.22 8.02 27.06
N LEU A 522 3.22 8.57 27.76
CA LEU A 522 4.17 7.82 28.58
C LEU A 522 3.49 7.17 29.79
N LEU A 523 2.56 7.85 30.46
CA LEU A 523 1.71 7.24 31.49
C LEU A 523 0.88 6.09 30.92
N GLY A 524 0.39 6.24 29.69
CA GLY A 524 -0.26 5.14 28.96
C GLY A 524 0.67 3.96 28.62
N ALA A 525 1.99 4.10 28.67
CA ALA A 525 2.91 2.95 28.55
C ALA A 525 3.05 2.18 29.86
N VAL A 526 2.76 2.79 31.02
CA VAL A 526 2.95 2.16 32.34
C VAL A 526 2.17 0.85 32.47
N CYS A 527 0.95 0.77 31.90
CA CYS A 527 0.17 -0.46 31.92
C CYS A 527 0.78 -1.61 31.10
N GLN A 528 1.76 -1.30 30.25
CA GLN A 528 2.49 -2.27 29.41
C GLN A 528 3.91 -2.51 29.94
N THR A 529 4.32 -1.88 31.05
CA THR A 529 5.63 -2.09 31.67
C THR A 529 5.46 -2.80 33.02
N PRO A 530 5.98 -4.04 33.19
CA PRO A 530 5.79 -4.82 34.42
C PRO A 530 6.32 -4.13 35.70
N LEU A 531 7.36 -3.31 35.56
CA LEU A 531 7.99 -2.59 36.67
C LEU A 531 7.32 -1.24 36.98
N GLY A 532 6.39 -0.80 36.14
CA GLY A 532 5.69 0.48 36.29
C GLY A 532 6.63 1.70 36.36
N ILE A 533 6.27 2.67 37.19
CA ILE A 533 7.07 3.87 37.51
C ILE A 533 7.10 4.12 39.02
N PRO A 534 8.10 4.84 39.54
CA PRO A 534 8.10 5.21 40.96
C PRO A 534 6.86 6.02 41.35
N HIS A 535 6.22 5.66 42.47
CA HIS A 535 4.99 6.30 42.98
C HIS A 535 5.05 7.84 43.03
N ASN A 536 6.23 8.40 43.36
CA ASN A 536 6.41 9.85 43.44
C ASN A 536 6.21 10.55 42.08
N LYS A 537 6.50 9.88 40.96
CA LYS A 537 6.36 10.48 39.62
C LYS A 537 4.90 10.80 39.29
N GLY A 538 3.97 9.91 39.64
CA GLY A 538 2.53 10.18 39.50
C GLY A 538 2.07 11.40 40.30
N LYS A 539 2.59 11.57 41.52
CA LYS A 539 2.30 12.75 42.37
C LYS A 539 2.87 14.04 41.79
N LEU A 540 4.09 14.01 41.24
CA LEU A 540 4.70 15.18 40.59
C LEU A 540 3.90 15.62 39.36
N ILE A 541 3.50 14.68 38.50
CA ILE A 541 2.66 14.98 37.33
C ILE A 541 1.31 15.58 37.77
N PHE A 542 0.70 15.03 38.82
CA PHE A 542 -0.54 15.58 39.38
C PHE A 542 -0.37 17.01 39.88
N ASN A 543 0.73 17.31 40.60
CA ASN A 543 0.99 18.66 41.12
C ASN A 543 1.09 19.68 39.98
N ILE A 544 1.83 19.36 38.91
CA ILE A 544 1.94 20.26 37.75
C ILE A 544 0.58 20.43 37.06
N ALA A 545 -0.20 19.36 36.93
CA ALA A 545 -1.52 19.42 36.33
C ALA A 545 -2.48 20.32 37.14
N GLU A 546 -2.46 20.21 38.47
CA GLU A 546 -3.22 21.07 39.36
C GLU A 546 -2.78 22.53 39.27
N ASP A 547 -1.47 22.80 39.22
CA ASP A 547 -0.93 24.15 39.06
C ASP A 547 -1.35 24.78 37.72
N LEU A 548 -1.39 24.00 36.64
CA LEU A 548 -1.89 24.44 35.33
C LEU A 548 -3.37 24.84 35.42
N LEU A 549 -4.22 24.03 36.06
CA LEU A 549 -5.64 24.35 36.24
C LEU A 549 -5.85 25.60 37.11
N ARG A 550 -5.12 25.71 38.24
CA ARG A 550 -5.22 26.87 39.14
C ARG A 550 -4.72 28.17 38.49
N SER A 551 -3.73 28.08 37.61
CA SER A 551 -3.17 29.23 36.89
C SER A 551 -3.84 29.51 35.53
N ALA A 552 -4.85 28.73 35.13
CA ALA A 552 -5.54 28.90 33.86
C ALA A 552 -6.26 30.26 33.76
N SER A 553 -6.79 30.79 34.86
CA SER A 553 -7.47 32.09 34.91
C SER A 553 -6.52 33.29 34.98
N GLN A 554 -5.23 33.07 35.27
CA GLN A 554 -4.25 34.14 35.48
C GLN A 554 -3.72 34.75 34.18
N ASN A 555 -3.79 34.01 33.07
CA ASN A 555 -3.33 34.47 31.76
C ASN A 555 -4.31 34.02 30.68
N SER A 556 -5.07 34.96 30.13
CA SER A 556 -6.08 34.70 29.11
C SER A 556 -5.51 33.98 27.88
N ARG A 557 -4.28 34.30 27.45
CA ARG A 557 -3.65 33.69 26.26
C ARG A 557 -3.34 32.19 26.43
N LEU A 558 -3.08 31.75 27.66
CA LEU A 558 -2.71 30.35 27.98
C LEU A 558 -3.84 29.57 28.63
N SER A 559 -4.97 30.22 28.89
CA SER A 559 -6.07 29.66 29.68
C SER A 559 -6.59 28.36 29.09
N LEU A 560 -6.79 28.32 27.76
CA LEU A 560 -7.25 27.12 27.06
C LEU A 560 -6.23 25.98 27.16
N GLN A 561 -4.96 26.22 26.81
CA GLN A 561 -3.91 25.20 26.81
C GLN A 561 -3.63 24.65 28.21
N ARG A 562 -3.63 25.53 29.22
CA ARG A 562 -3.48 25.12 30.63
C ARG A 562 -4.64 24.25 31.10
N THR A 563 -5.87 24.62 30.73
CA THR A 563 -7.07 23.84 31.04
C THR A 563 -7.02 22.45 30.39
N GLN A 564 -6.71 22.39 29.09
CA GLN A 564 -6.58 21.15 28.33
C GLN A 564 -5.48 20.24 28.90
N ALA A 565 -4.27 20.78 29.07
CA ALA A 565 -3.13 20.04 29.60
C ALA A 565 -3.38 19.55 31.02
N GLY A 566 -3.94 20.39 31.89
CA GLY A 566 -4.26 20.04 33.27
C GLY A 566 -5.20 18.83 33.35
N TRP A 567 -6.33 18.88 32.64
CA TRP A 567 -7.28 17.76 32.64
C TRP A 567 -6.76 16.51 31.94
N LEU A 568 -6.01 16.66 30.84
CA LEU A 568 -5.37 15.54 30.15
C LEU A 568 -4.40 14.78 31.08
N LEU A 569 -3.57 15.52 31.84
CA LEU A 569 -2.62 14.93 32.78
C LEU A 569 -3.32 14.32 33.98
N ILE A 570 -4.34 14.98 34.56
CA ILE A 570 -5.14 14.39 35.63
C ILE A 570 -5.77 13.07 35.17
N GLY A 571 -6.43 13.07 34.00
CA GLY A 571 -7.03 11.86 33.43
C GLY A 571 -6.01 10.74 33.20
N ALA A 572 -4.80 11.09 32.75
CA ALA A 572 -3.71 10.13 32.56
C ALA A 572 -3.15 9.60 33.88
N VAL A 573 -3.04 10.41 34.94
CA VAL A 573 -2.57 9.96 36.26
C VAL A 573 -3.53 8.93 36.87
N MET A 574 -4.83 8.99 36.56
CA MET A 574 -5.81 8.00 37.03
C MET A 574 -5.48 6.58 36.56
N THR A 575 -4.79 6.41 35.42
CA THR A 575 -4.43 5.08 34.90
C THR A 575 -3.39 4.35 35.77
N LEU A 576 -2.76 5.04 36.73
CA LEU A 576 -1.84 4.46 37.72
C LEU A 576 -2.56 3.72 38.86
N GLY A 577 -3.89 3.86 38.96
CA GLY A 577 -4.74 3.11 39.88
C GLY A 577 -4.77 3.59 41.34
N PRO A 578 -5.55 2.89 42.20
CA PRO A 578 -5.83 3.31 43.58
C PRO A 578 -4.60 3.61 44.45
N PRO A 579 -3.49 2.87 44.37
CA PRO A 579 -2.29 3.13 45.17
C PRO A 579 -1.71 4.54 45.04
N VAL A 580 -1.80 5.14 43.85
CA VAL A 580 -1.35 6.53 43.62
C VAL A 580 -2.46 7.52 43.94
N ILE A 581 -3.70 7.21 43.54
CA ILE A 581 -4.82 8.16 43.59
C ILE A 581 -5.40 8.35 44.99
N LYS A 582 -5.36 7.35 45.87
CA LYS A 582 -5.97 7.44 47.22
C LYS A 582 -5.51 8.66 48.01
N GLY A 583 -4.22 9.02 47.91
CA GLY A 583 -3.66 10.22 48.57
C GLY A 583 -3.98 11.54 47.87
N LEU A 584 -4.42 11.50 46.60
CA LEU A 584 -4.72 12.68 45.78
C LEU A 584 -6.23 12.97 45.72
N LEU A 585 -7.07 12.02 46.15
CA LEU A 585 -8.53 12.10 46.07
C LEU A 585 -9.16 13.37 46.68
N PRO A 586 -8.75 13.87 47.86
CA PRO A 586 -9.33 15.10 48.40
C PRO A 586 -9.09 16.33 47.50
N ARG A 587 -7.91 16.41 46.86
CA ARG A 587 -7.55 17.48 45.92
C ARG A 587 -8.35 17.33 44.61
N LEU A 588 -8.51 16.11 44.11
CA LEU A 588 -9.33 15.80 42.94
C LEU A 588 -10.79 16.21 43.10
N LEU A 589 -11.41 15.83 44.21
CA LEU A 589 -12.81 16.18 44.50
C LEU A 589 -13.02 17.69 44.54
N LEU A 590 -12.05 18.44 45.06
CA LEU A 590 -12.09 19.91 45.05
C LEU A 590 -12.01 20.47 43.62
N LEU A 591 -11.09 19.96 42.79
CA LEU A 591 -10.96 20.37 41.39
C LEU A 591 -12.25 20.09 40.61
N TRP A 592 -12.81 18.89 40.73
CA TRP A 592 -14.09 18.54 40.08
C TRP A 592 -15.24 19.42 40.57
N LYS A 593 -15.36 19.62 41.88
CA LYS A 593 -16.41 20.49 42.45
C LYS A 593 -16.32 21.92 41.94
N ASN A 594 -15.12 22.42 41.65
CA ASN A 594 -14.90 23.76 41.13
C ASN A 594 -15.13 23.89 39.62
N SER A 595 -15.18 22.77 38.88
CA SER A 595 -15.44 22.79 37.44
C SER A 595 -16.91 22.97 37.08
N PHE A 596 -17.81 22.72 38.03
CA PHE A 596 -19.26 22.77 37.84
C PHE A 596 -19.89 23.86 38.71
N PRO A 597 -20.98 24.49 38.24
CA PRO A 597 -21.70 25.48 39.04
C PRO A 597 -22.30 24.79 40.26
N ARG A 598 -22.20 25.44 41.42
CA ARG A 598 -22.65 24.88 42.71
C ARG A 598 -24.14 25.09 42.95
N SER A 599 -24.78 25.95 42.16
CA SER A 599 -26.21 26.23 42.24
C SER A 599 -26.77 26.71 40.90
N SER A 600 -28.08 26.58 40.70
CA SER A 600 -28.77 27.12 39.52
C SER A 600 -28.59 28.64 39.38
N LYS A 601 -28.44 29.36 40.51
CA LYS A 601 -28.17 30.81 40.50
C LYS A 601 -26.78 31.12 39.94
N GLU A 602 -25.78 30.31 40.28
CA GLU A 602 -24.42 30.46 39.74
C GLU A 602 -24.39 30.14 38.24
N LEU A 603 -25.09 29.08 37.81
CA LEU A 603 -25.24 28.73 36.40
C LEU A 603 -25.88 29.85 35.58
N GLU A 604 -26.99 30.45 36.05
CA GLU A 604 -27.61 31.58 35.36
C GLU A 604 -26.70 32.82 35.34
N SER A 605 -25.89 33.02 36.38
CA SER A 605 -24.93 34.13 36.43
C SER A 605 -23.75 33.97 35.47
N GLU A 606 -23.24 32.75 35.29
CA GLU A 606 -22.25 32.42 34.27
C GLU A 606 -22.84 32.62 32.87
N LYS A 607 -24.10 32.19 32.69
CA LYS A 607 -24.82 32.31 31.43
C LYS A 607 -24.99 33.75 30.96
N ALA A 608 -25.22 34.66 31.90
CA ALA A 608 -25.38 36.08 31.61
C ALA A 608 -24.06 36.84 31.37
N ARG A 609 -22.90 36.26 31.74
CA ARG A 609 -21.59 36.95 31.73
C ARG A 609 -20.60 36.43 30.70
N GLY A 610 -20.79 35.23 30.17
CA GLY A 610 -19.79 34.57 29.31
C GLY A 610 -19.79 35.11 27.86
N ASP A 611 -18.64 35.59 27.40
CA ASP A 611 -18.34 35.72 25.98
C ASP A 611 -17.93 34.36 25.38
N ALA A 612 -17.78 34.28 24.05
CA ALA A 612 -17.48 33.01 23.36
C ALA A 612 -16.20 32.33 23.89
N PHE A 613 -15.19 33.12 24.25
CA PHE A 613 -13.92 32.61 24.78
C PHE A 613 -14.06 32.06 26.21
N THR A 614 -14.74 32.79 27.09
CA THR A 614 -15.02 32.31 28.46
C THR A 614 -15.87 31.04 28.43
N TRP A 615 -16.83 30.96 27.51
CA TRP A 615 -17.59 29.74 27.28
C TRP A 615 -16.74 28.59 26.78
N GLN A 616 -15.82 28.83 25.85
CA GLN A 616 -14.90 27.80 25.37
C GLN A 616 -14.08 27.21 26.51
N ILE A 617 -13.47 28.05 27.36
CA ILE A 617 -12.70 27.59 28.51
C ILE A 617 -13.58 26.84 29.52
N THR A 618 -14.78 27.37 29.80
CA THR A 618 -15.71 26.76 30.77
C THR A 618 -16.16 25.38 30.30
N LEU A 619 -16.50 25.23 29.01
CA LEU A 619 -16.89 23.96 28.42
C LEU A 619 -15.72 22.97 28.38
N GLU A 620 -14.52 23.44 28.02
CA GLU A 620 -13.31 22.62 28.03
C GLU A 620 -12.97 22.12 29.44
N ASN A 621 -13.11 22.99 30.45
CA ASN A 621 -12.90 22.67 31.85
C ASN A 621 -13.89 21.60 32.36
N ARG A 622 -15.16 21.71 31.96
CA ARG A 622 -16.21 20.72 32.30
C ARG A 622 -15.98 19.40 31.58
N ALA A 623 -15.71 19.44 30.27
CA ALA A 623 -15.43 18.25 29.47
C ALA A 623 -14.19 17.51 30.00
N GLY A 624 -13.12 18.25 30.33
CA GLY A 624 -11.91 17.72 30.93
C GLY A 624 -12.16 17.09 32.31
N ALA A 625 -12.93 17.74 33.17
CA ALA A 625 -13.32 17.19 34.47
C ALA A 625 -14.13 15.89 34.32
N LEU A 626 -15.13 15.86 33.43
CA LEU A 626 -15.92 14.65 33.14
C LEU A 626 -15.04 13.52 32.58
N SER A 627 -14.11 13.83 31.68
CA SER A 627 -13.14 12.87 31.13
C SER A 627 -12.24 12.29 32.23
N ALA A 628 -11.75 13.13 33.14
CA ALA A 628 -10.97 12.69 34.30
C ALA A 628 -11.79 11.82 35.27
N MET A 629 -13.06 12.16 35.52
CA MET A 629 -13.97 11.34 36.32
C MET A 629 -14.22 9.98 35.67
N ALA A 630 -14.44 9.95 34.35
CA ALA A 630 -14.59 8.70 33.60
C ALA A 630 -13.32 7.83 33.68
N SER A 631 -12.13 8.45 33.56
CA SER A 631 -10.85 7.75 33.72
C SER A 631 -10.66 7.19 35.14
N PHE A 632 -11.04 7.96 36.16
CA PHE A 632 -11.05 7.51 37.56
C PHE A 632 -11.95 6.28 37.75
N LEU A 633 -13.19 6.34 37.26
CA LEU A 633 -14.14 5.22 37.35
C LEU A 633 -13.65 3.98 36.59
N ALA A 634 -12.89 4.16 35.51
CA ALA A 634 -12.39 3.04 34.70
C ALA A 634 -11.14 2.36 35.29
N HIS A 635 -10.32 3.07 36.07
CA HIS A 635 -9.00 2.59 36.50
C HIS A 635 -8.81 2.53 38.02
N CYS A 636 -9.73 3.09 38.80
CA CYS A 636 -9.67 3.14 40.25
C CYS A 636 -10.86 2.39 40.88
N ASP A 637 -11.07 1.14 40.48
CA ASP A 637 -12.04 0.25 41.11
C ASP A 637 -11.55 -0.17 42.51
N LYS A 638 -12.35 0.17 43.53
CA LYS A 638 -12.15 -0.11 44.97
C LYS A 638 -10.95 0.58 45.63
#